data_AF-A0A6J4BSV3-F1
#
_entry.id   AF-A0A6J4BSV3-F1
#
_cell.length_a   1.000
_cell.length_b   1.000
_cell.length_c   1.000
_cell.angle_alpha   90.00
_cell.angle_beta   90.00
_cell.angle_gamma   90.00
#
_symmetry.space_group_name_H-M   'P 1'
#
loop_
_entity.id
_entity.type
_entity.pdbx_description
1 polymer ?
#
loop_
_entity_poly.entity_id
_entity_poly.type
_entity_poly.pdbx_seq_one_letter_code
_entity_poly.pdbx_strand_id
1 'polypeptide(L)'
;MAVNIEHSDRIARCLIYPQLFKGNIHANSKLWEFGKREEDGGSHQSAVLRRLAETSAEVHRIGCKIATAQNDNLKERLSPAPIPLDKKRYYCGFRDATVGALLEGTDEYRISIKSLPEFGEEAHVDVGLFIATGVPKNRHANLRTDAGLALAFHFSPASPHLCECDNGDDNHPFVKIGTDSLPDVLPGPWQGISVMIAGGVDNSVTELAVGFADVFKTTVLDEMPAASALSLPPPVVDREG
;
A
#
# COMPACT_ATOMS: atom_id res chain seq x y z
N MET A 1 -20.38 20.46 4.43
CA MET A 1 -21.52 20.04 3.56
C MET A 1 -21.02 18.99 2.57
N ALA A 2 -21.78 17.95 2.24
CA ALA A 2 -21.35 16.97 1.24
C ALA A 2 -21.35 17.63 -0.16
N VAL A 3 -20.24 17.52 -0.89
CA VAL A 3 -20.12 18.08 -2.25
C VAL A 3 -20.20 16.98 -3.30
N ASN A 4 -20.74 17.32 -4.48
CA ASN A 4 -20.69 16.43 -5.62
C ASN A 4 -19.26 16.39 -6.19
N ILE A 5 -18.73 15.19 -6.38
CA ILE A 5 -17.38 14.98 -6.93
C ILE A 5 -17.49 14.75 -8.42
N GLU A 6 -16.80 15.57 -9.21
CA GLU A 6 -16.82 15.55 -10.66
C GLU A 6 -15.64 14.74 -11.21
N HIS A 7 -15.75 14.21 -12.45
CA HIS A 7 -14.65 13.45 -13.07
C HIS A 7 -13.36 14.27 -13.24
N SER A 8 -13.48 15.59 -13.40
CA SER A 8 -12.37 16.52 -13.51
C SER A 8 -11.76 16.91 -12.17
N ASP A 9 -12.40 16.60 -11.05
CA ASP A 9 -11.83 16.86 -9.73
C ASP A 9 -10.53 16.04 -9.54
N ARG A 10 -9.63 16.55 -8.71
CA ARG A 10 -8.44 15.81 -8.26
C ARG A 10 -8.61 15.42 -6.80
N ILE A 11 -8.15 14.22 -6.44
CA ILE A 11 -8.02 13.79 -5.05
C ILE A 11 -6.57 13.52 -4.71
N ALA A 12 -6.17 13.87 -3.50
CA ALA A 12 -4.85 13.59 -2.95
C ALA A 12 -4.93 12.48 -1.90
N ARG A 13 -4.03 11.50 -2.00
CA ARG A 13 -3.80 10.48 -0.98
C ARG A 13 -2.59 10.86 -0.16
N CYS A 14 -2.80 11.09 1.14
CA CYS A 14 -1.73 11.39 2.08
C CYS A 14 -0.83 10.16 2.29
N LEU A 15 0.48 10.39 2.31
CA LEU A 15 1.48 9.35 2.53
C LEU A 15 1.78 9.23 4.02
N ILE A 16 1.31 8.16 4.66
CA ILE A 16 1.44 7.97 6.11
C ILE A 16 2.39 6.81 6.41
N TYR A 17 3.52 7.10 7.07
CA TYR A 17 4.44 6.10 7.61
C TYR A 17 3.89 5.51 8.91
N PRO A 18 4.14 4.22 9.22
CA PRO A 18 4.75 3.19 8.38
C PRO A 18 3.73 2.46 7.49
N GLN A 19 2.45 2.85 7.50
CA GLN A 19 1.38 2.10 6.82
C GLN A 19 1.68 1.90 5.33
N LEU A 20 2.19 2.93 4.67
CA LEU A 20 2.52 2.88 3.25
C LEU A 20 3.93 2.35 2.95
N PHE A 21 4.66 1.88 3.96
CA PHE A 21 6.05 1.48 3.84
C PHE A 21 6.17 -0.02 4.08
N LYS A 22 6.83 -0.72 3.14
CA LYS A 22 7.18 -2.14 3.29
C LYS A 22 8.67 -2.22 3.61
N GLY A 23 8.98 -2.47 4.87
CA GLY A 23 10.34 -2.25 5.37
C GLY A 23 10.66 -0.76 5.34
N ASN A 24 11.71 -0.38 4.61
CA ASN A 24 12.22 1.00 4.55
C ASN A 24 11.80 1.77 3.29
N ILE A 25 10.88 1.26 2.46
CA ILE A 25 10.53 1.89 1.18
C ILE A 25 9.02 2.07 1.09
N HIS A 26 8.57 3.21 0.55
CA HIS A 26 7.18 3.42 0.20
C HIS A 26 6.72 2.41 -0.86
N ALA A 27 5.73 1.60 -0.49
CA ALA A 27 5.16 0.58 -1.35
C ALA A 27 3.89 1.13 -1.97
N ASN A 28 3.90 1.38 -3.28
CA ASN A 28 2.72 1.90 -3.97
C ASN A 28 1.52 0.91 -3.91
N SER A 29 1.78 -0.40 -3.74
CA SER A 29 0.73 -1.41 -3.45
C SER A 29 0.03 -1.21 -2.10
N LYS A 30 0.62 -0.42 -1.21
CA LYS A 30 0.05 -0.05 0.09
C LYS A 30 -0.70 1.27 0.06
N LEU A 31 -0.50 2.10 -0.98
CA LEU A 31 -1.16 3.40 -1.14
C LEU A 31 -2.68 3.29 -0.98
N TRP A 32 -3.23 2.21 -1.54
CA TRP A 32 -4.63 1.80 -1.48
C TRP A 32 -4.76 0.39 -0.90
N GLU A 33 -4.27 0.18 0.32
CA GLU A 33 -4.48 -1.09 1.04
C GLU A 33 -5.91 -1.16 1.59
N PHE A 34 -6.85 -1.59 0.74
CA PHE A 34 -8.23 -1.82 1.16
C PHE A 34 -8.30 -2.94 2.20
N GLY A 35 -8.73 -2.56 3.40
CA GLY A 35 -8.85 -3.44 4.56
C GLY A 35 -10.09 -4.33 4.54
N LYS A 36 -10.54 -4.72 5.74
CA LYS A 36 -11.76 -5.50 5.92
C LYS A 36 -12.96 -4.71 5.39
N ARG A 37 -13.95 -5.42 4.85
CA ARG A 37 -15.23 -4.83 4.44
C ARG A 37 -16.01 -4.36 5.66
N GLU A 38 -16.59 -3.18 5.56
CA GLU A 38 -17.49 -2.58 6.54
C GLU A 38 -18.94 -3.06 6.32
N GLU A 39 -19.87 -2.56 7.13
CA GLU A 39 -21.28 -2.99 7.12
C GLU A 39 -21.99 -2.72 5.79
N ASP A 40 -21.57 -1.67 5.07
CA ASP A 40 -22.09 -1.31 3.75
C ASP A 40 -21.55 -2.22 2.62
N GLY A 41 -20.66 -3.17 2.96
CA GLY A 41 -20.02 -4.09 2.04
C GLY A 41 -18.85 -3.49 1.26
N GLY A 42 -18.44 -2.26 1.54
CA GLY A 42 -17.27 -1.59 0.99
C GLY A 42 -16.03 -1.79 1.85
N SER A 43 -14.85 -1.65 1.23
CA SER A 43 -13.59 -1.41 1.94
C SER A 43 -13.17 0.03 1.69
N HIS A 44 -12.94 0.80 2.75
CA HIS A 44 -12.83 2.26 2.66
C HIS A 44 -11.40 2.75 2.87
N GLN A 45 -11.04 3.85 2.21
CA GLN A 45 -9.78 4.57 2.37
C GLN A 45 -10.01 6.07 2.26
N SER A 46 -9.30 6.84 3.09
CA SER A 46 -9.39 8.30 3.12
C SER A 46 -8.55 8.97 2.03
N ALA A 47 -9.10 10.02 1.43
CA ALA A 47 -8.41 10.94 0.53
C ALA A 47 -8.84 12.39 0.79
N VAL A 48 -8.22 13.32 0.07
CA VAL A 48 -8.47 14.76 0.17
C VAL A 48 -8.89 15.32 -1.18
N LEU A 49 -10.04 15.97 -1.27
CA LEU A 49 -10.50 16.67 -2.46
C LEU A 49 -9.68 17.94 -2.67
N ARG A 50 -8.91 18.00 -3.76
CA ARG A 50 -8.00 19.13 -4.05
C ARG A 50 -8.73 20.44 -4.30
N ARG A 51 -9.95 20.44 -4.85
CA ARG A 51 -10.74 21.66 -5.04
C ARG A 51 -11.10 22.37 -3.72
N LEU A 52 -11.11 21.64 -2.60
CA LEU A 52 -11.35 22.19 -1.26
C LEU A 52 -10.06 22.32 -0.42
N ALA A 53 -8.92 21.90 -0.98
CA ALA A 53 -7.58 21.97 -0.40
C ALA A 53 -6.58 22.20 -1.54
N GLU A 54 -6.64 23.40 -2.11
CA GLU A 54 -5.99 23.75 -3.38
C GLU A 54 -4.47 23.77 -3.27
N THR A 55 -3.96 24.10 -2.08
CA THR A 55 -2.54 24.19 -1.80
C THR A 55 -1.98 22.92 -1.17
N SER A 56 -0.69 22.67 -1.38
CA SER A 56 0.01 21.58 -0.68
C SER A 56 -0.01 21.78 0.85
N ALA A 57 -0.05 23.02 1.33
CA ALA A 57 -0.14 23.33 2.75
C ALA A 57 -1.48 22.89 3.37
N GLU A 58 -2.59 23.01 2.65
CA GLU A 58 -3.90 22.56 3.11
C GLU A 58 -3.99 21.03 3.14
N VAL A 59 -3.48 20.34 2.11
CA VAL A 59 -3.38 18.88 2.11
C VAL A 59 -2.48 18.40 3.24
N HIS A 60 -1.36 19.08 3.49
CA HIS A 60 -0.51 18.82 4.64
C HIS A 60 -1.27 18.97 5.96
N ARG A 61 -1.98 20.09 6.17
CA ARG A 61 -2.76 20.33 7.40
C ARG A 61 -3.74 19.18 7.67
N ILE A 62 -4.41 18.67 6.64
CA ILE A 62 -5.32 17.53 6.74
C ILE A 62 -4.56 16.23 6.99
N GLY A 63 -3.46 15.97 6.27
CA GLY A 63 -2.63 14.78 6.44
C GLY A 63 -1.97 14.67 7.81
N CYS A 64 -1.40 15.76 8.34
CA CYS A 64 -0.78 15.81 9.67
C CYS A 64 -1.88 15.64 10.78
N LYS A 65 -3.12 16.09 10.55
CA LYS A 65 -4.28 15.76 11.41
C LYS A 65 -4.64 14.27 11.39
N ILE A 66 -4.68 13.64 10.21
CA ILE A 66 -4.93 12.19 10.08
C ILE A 66 -3.87 11.39 10.82
N ALA A 67 -2.59 11.72 10.64
CA ALA A 67 -1.49 11.05 11.34
C ALA A 67 -1.62 11.17 12.87
N THR A 68 -1.97 12.37 13.36
CA THR A 68 -2.23 12.63 14.78
C THR A 68 -3.38 11.77 15.31
N ALA A 69 -4.54 11.77 14.64
CA ALA A 69 -5.68 10.96 15.05
C ALA A 69 -5.36 9.45 15.09
N GLN A 70 -4.56 8.96 14.13
CA GLN A 70 -4.10 7.57 14.15
C GLN A 70 -3.14 7.27 15.32
N ASN A 71 -2.29 8.21 15.68
CA ASN A 71 -1.43 8.09 16.87
C ASN A 71 -2.25 8.09 18.16
N ASP A 72 -3.26 8.95 18.27
CA ASP A 72 -4.16 9.00 19.44
C ASP A 72 -4.90 7.67 19.61
N ASN A 73 -5.49 7.14 18.54
CA ASN A 73 -6.11 5.82 18.53
C ASN A 73 -5.14 4.69 18.92
N LEU A 74 -3.87 4.78 18.48
CA LEU A 74 -2.85 3.81 18.84
C LEU A 74 -2.46 3.92 20.33
N LYS A 75 -2.36 5.14 20.86
CA LYS A 75 -2.08 5.41 22.27
C LYS A 75 -3.17 4.85 23.16
N GLU A 76 -4.44 5.06 22.83
CA GLU A 76 -5.58 4.52 23.56
C GLU A 76 -5.52 2.99 23.65
N ARG A 77 -5.18 2.33 22.55
CA ARG A 77 -5.07 0.86 22.49
C ARG A 77 -3.88 0.28 23.25
N LEU A 78 -2.78 1.03 23.36
CA LEU A 78 -1.54 0.57 24.02
C LEU A 78 -1.42 1.03 25.48
N SER A 79 -2.30 1.93 25.92
CA SER A 79 -2.28 2.52 27.25
C SER A 79 -2.18 1.44 28.35
N PRO A 80 -1.27 1.60 29.34
CA PRO A 80 -0.48 2.80 29.66
C PRO A 80 0.88 2.92 28.95
N ALA A 81 1.23 2.01 28.03
CA ALA A 81 2.53 2.03 27.39
C ALA A 81 2.66 3.21 26.39
N PRO A 82 3.86 3.82 26.26
CA PRO A 82 4.10 4.76 25.19
C PRO A 82 4.00 4.07 23.83
N ILE A 83 3.65 4.82 22.78
CA ILE A 83 3.67 4.32 21.40
C ILE A 83 5.14 3.96 21.07
N PRO A 84 5.43 2.71 20.66
CA PRO A 84 6.75 2.35 20.14
C PRO A 84 7.10 3.24 18.95
N LEU A 85 8.34 3.75 18.91
CA LEU A 85 8.78 4.69 17.87
C LEU A 85 8.55 4.13 16.45
N ASP A 86 8.85 2.86 16.24
CA ASP A 86 8.60 2.15 14.97
C ASP A 86 7.13 2.11 14.53
N LYS A 87 6.20 2.37 15.47
CA LYS A 87 4.76 2.41 15.22
C LYS A 87 4.18 3.83 15.18
N LYS A 88 4.94 4.87 15.57
CA LYS A 88 4.48 6.25 15.46
C LYS A 88 4.17 6.59 13.99
N ARG A 89 3.05 7.27 13.77
CA ARG A 89 2.57 7.68 12.45
C ARG A 89 3.11 9.05 12.08
N TYR A 90 3.60 9.18 10.86
CA TYR A 90 4.13 10.43 10.31
C TYR A 90 3.51 10.72 8.96
N TYR A 91 3.14 11.98 8.73
CA TYR A 91 2.77 12.47 7.41
C TYR A 91 4.04 12.78 6.61
N CYS A 92 4.16 12.18 5.42
CA CYS A 92 5.36 12.26 4.59
C CYS A 92 5.11 12.99 3.26
N GLY A 93 3.94 13.60 3.07
CA GLY A 93 3.54 14.20 1.80
C GLY A 93 2.28 13.58 1.21
N PHE A 94 2.08 13.75 -0.09
CA PHE A 94 0.90 13.22 -0.78
C PHE A 94 1.22 12.87 -2.24
N ARG A 95 0.31 12.11 -2.85
CA ARG A 95 0.17 12.00 -4.31
C ARG A 95 -1.23 12.42 -4.70
N ASP A 96 -1.44 12.87 -5.92
CA ASP A 96 -2.78 13.16 -6.40
C ASP A 96 -3.09 12.57 -7.79
N ALA A 97 -4.38 12.42 -8.09
CA ALA A 97 -4.89 11.89 -9.35
C ALA A 97 -6.23 12.54 -9.68
N THR A 98 -6.61 12.53 -10.96
CA THR A 98 -7.95 12.94 -11.39
C THR A 98 -8.96 11.84 -11.07
N VAL A 99 -10.15 12.21 -10.60
CA VAL A 99 -11.22 11.29 -10.23
C VAL A 99 -11.62 10.40 -11.42
N GLY A 100 -11.70 10.98 -12.62
CA GLY A 100 -12.05 10.23 -13.82
C GLY A 100 -11.11 9.06 -14.11
N ALA A 101 -9.83 9.19 -13.78
CA ALA A 101 -8.85 8.11 -13.95
C ALA A 101 -8.98 7.00 -12.87
N LEU A 102 -9.62 7.29 -11.73
CA LEU A 102 -9.75 6.35 -10.62
C LEU A 102 -11.06 5.55 -10.62
N LEU A 103 -12.04 5.97 -11.42
CA LEU A 103 -13.36 5.34 -11.48
C LEU A 103 -13.41 4.14 -12.44
N GLU A 104 -12.29 3.72 -13.01
CA GLU A 104 -12.20 2.51 -13.83
C GLU A 104 -12.47 1.27 -12.96
N GLY A 105 -13.68 0.73 -13.07
CA GLY A 105 -14.09 -0.52 -12.44
C GLY A 105 -13.94 -1.71 -13.39
N THR A 106 -14.07 -2.91 -12.84
CA THR A 106 -14.18 -4.16 -13.62
C THR A 106 -15.54 -4.81 -13.34
N ASP A 107 -15.88 -5.87 -14.05
CA ASP A 107 -17.09 -6.65 -13.74
C ASP A 107 -17.05 -7.27 -12.32
N GLU A 108 -15.86 -7.36 -11.72
CA GLU A 108 -15.64 -8.01 -10.42
C GLU A 108 -15.62 -7.01 -9.24
N TYR A 109 -15.37 -5.73 -9.50
CA TYR A 109 -15.38 -4.68 -8.47
C TYR A 109 -15.64 -3.30 -9.03
N ARG A 110 -16.17 -2.41 -8.20
CA ARG A 110 -16.32 -0.98 -8.50
C ARG A 110 -15.65 -0.11 -7.44
N ILE A 111 -15.12 1.02 -7.87
CA ILE A 111 -14.64 2.10 -7.00
C ILE A 111 -15.75 3.15 -6.88
N SER A 112 -15.99 3.61 -5.67
CA SER A 112 -16.89 4.73 -5.37
C SER A 112 -16.08 5.80 -4.68
N ILE A 113 -16.25 7.05 -5.10
CA ILE A 113 -15.60 8.20 -4.48
C ILE A 113 -16.71 9.12 -3.98
N LYS A 114 -16.73 9.43 -2.69
CA LYS A 114 -17.79 10.23 -2.05
C LYS A 114 -17.18 11.31 -1.16
N SER A 115 -17.76 12.50 -1.20
CA SER A 115 -17.45 13.52 -0.20
C SER A 115 -18.07 13.10 1.13
N LEU A 116 -17.23 12.94 2.15
CA LEU A 116 -17.65 12.58 3.49
C LEU A 116 -16.84 13.42 4.47
N PRO A 117 -17.28 14.64 4.82
CA PRO A 117 -16.54 15.49 5.75
C PRO A 117 -16.24 14.77 7.07
N GLU A 118 -14.98 14.77 7.48
CA GLU A 118 -14.51 14.05 8.68
C GLU A 118 -13.52 14.94 9.45
N PHE A 119 -13.51 14.84 10.79
CA PHE A 119 -12.65 15.66 11.66
C PHE A 119 -12.80 17.18 11.47
N GLY A 120 -13.97 17.64 11.02
CA GLY A 120 -14.22 19.04 10.65
C GLY A 120 -13.59 19.47 9.32
N GLU A 121 -13.08 18.52 8.52
CA GLU A 121 -12.49 18.76 7.21
C GLU A 121 -13.51 18.49 6.10
N GLU A 122 -13.99 19.55 5.45
CA GLU A 122 -14.91 19.42 4.30
C GLU A 122 -14.24 18.78 3.08
N ALA A 123 -12.91 18.87 2.99
CA ALA A 123 -12.12 18.29 1.92
C ALA A 123 -11.94 16.77 2.05
N HIS A 124 -12.42 16.11 3.12
CA HIS A 124 -12.29 14.67 3.23
C HIS A 124 -13.15 13.92 2.19
N VAL A 125 -12.56 12.91 1.59
CA VAL A 125 -13.17 12.04 0.59
C VAL A 125 -13.01 10.59 1.02
N ASP A 126 -14.12 9.87 0.99
CA ASP A 126 -14.14 8.42 1.13
C ASP A 126 -13.98 7.76 -0.25
N VAL A 127 -12.99 6.88 -0.36
CA VAL A 127 -12.78 6.00 -1.52
C VAL A 127 -13.12 4.58 -1.11
N GLY A 128 -14.28 4.10 -1.56
CA GLY A 128 -14.82 2.79 -1.24
C GLY A 128 -14.64 1.79 -2.40
N LEU A 129 -14.05 0.64 -2.10
CA LEU A 129 -13.98 -0.52 -2.99
C LEU A 129 -15.12 -1.50 -2.70
N PHE A 130 -15.95 -1.80 -3.70
CA PHE A 130 -17.05 -2.75 -3.60
C PHE A 130 -16.83 -3.93 -4.55
N ILE A 131 -16.56 -5.10 -4.00
CA ILE A 131 -16.43 -6.36 -4.78
C ILE A 131 -17.82 -6.94 -5.04
N ALA A 132 -18.08 -7.35 -6.28
CA ALA A 132 -19.37 -7.91 -6.71
C ALA A 132 -19.74 -9.17 -5.91
N THR A 133 -21.05 -9.37 -5.69
CA THR A 133 -21.58 -10.47 -4.87
C THR A 133 -21.31 -11.86 -5.45
N GLY A 134 -21.18 -11.96 -6.78
CA GLY A 134 -20.88 -13.22 -7.48
C GLY A 134 -19.42 -13.68 -7.40
N VAL A 135 -18.51 -12.86 -6.86
CA VAL A 135 -17.09 -13.18 -6.79
C VAL A 135 -16.80 -14.15 -5.63
N PRO A 136 -16.10 -15.28 -5.87
CA PRO A 136 -15.68 -16.21 -4.83
C PRO A 136 -14.83 -15.57 -3.72
N LYS A 137 -15.09 -15.91 -2.46
CA LYS A 137 -14.41 -15.32 -1.28
C LYS A 137 -12.88 -15.43 -1.32
N ASN A 138 -12.35 -16.53 -1.86
CA ASN A 138 -10.90 -16.76 -1.98
C ASN A 138 -10.22 -15.77 -2.95
N ARG A 139 -10.97 -15.12 -3.84
CA ARG A 139 -10.44 -14.12 -4.78
C ARG A 139 -10.49 -12.69 -4.22
N HIS A 140 -11.21 -12.44 -3.13
CA HIS A 140 -11.42 -11.08 -2.63
C HIS A 140 -10.11 -10.40 -2.23
N ALA A 141 -9.15 -11.12 -1.65
CA ALA A 141 -7.86 -10.54 -1.27
C ALA A 141 -7.04 -10.07 -2.47
N ASN A 142 -7.05 -10.86 -3.55
CA ASN A 142 -6.35 -10.51 -4.78
C ASN A 142 -7.01 -9.29 -5.43
N LEU A 143 -8.34 -9.26 -5.53
CA LEU A 143 -9.06 -8.11 -6.11
C LEU A 143 -8.86 -6.82 -5.32
N ARG A 144 -8.75 -6.87 -3.99
CA ARG A 144 -8.39 -5.67 -3.20
C ARG A 144 -7.00 -5.15 -3.55
N THR A 145 -6.05 -6.06 -3.77
CA THR A 145 -4.68 -5.72 -4.15
C THR A 145 -4.65 -5.17 -5.58
N ASP A 146 -5.33 -5.83 -6.52
CA ASP A 146 -5.40 -5.44 -7.92
C ASP A 146 -6.07 -4.08 -8.09
N ALA A 147 -7.19 -3.85 -7.40
CA ALA A 147 -7.86 -2.55 -7.38
C ALA A 147 -6.96 -1.46 -6.77
N GLY A 148 -6.28 -1.76 -5.66
CA GLY A 148 -5.37 -0.81 -5.03
C GLY A 148 -4.18 -0.43 -5.93
N LEU A 149 -3.62 -1.41 -6.65
CA LEU A 149 -2.57 -1.20 -7.64
C LEU A 149 -3.08 -0.38 -8.83
N ALA A 150 -4.24 -0.74 -9.38
CA ALA A 150 -4.86 -0.02 -10.49
C ALA A 150 -5.04 1.46 -10.16
N LEU A 151 -5.59 1.77 -8.97
CA LEU A 151 -5.69 3.16 -8.51
C LEU A 151 -4.31 3.83 -8.41
N ALA A 152 -3.33 3.16 -7.81
CA ALA A 152 -1.99 3.72 -7.62
C ALA A 152 -1.27 4.09 -8.92
N PHE A 153 -1.58 3.44 -10.06
CA PHE A 153 -1.00 3.76 -11.36
C PHE A 153 -1.36 5.15 -11.87
N HIS A 154 -2.52 5.68 -11.48
CA HIS A 154 -2.99 6.99 -11.96
C HIS A 154 -2.48 8.16 -11.12
N PHE A 155 -1.77 7.89 -10.02
CA PHE A 155 -1.25 8.93 -9.13
C PHE A 155 0.02 9.57 -9.65
N SER A 156 0.14 10.87 -9.40
CA SER A 156 1.34 11.66 -9.64
C SER A 156 2.55 11.12 -8.88
N PRO A 157 3.76 11.59 -9.25
CA PRO A 157 4.93 11.59 -8.37
C PRO A 157 4.60 12.05 -6.95
N ALA A 158 5.38 11.58 -5.98
CA ALA A 158 5.19 11.99 -4.60
C ALA A 158 5.56 13.48 -4.44
N SER A 159 4.74 14.21 -3.70
CA SER A 159 5.06 15.55 -3.21
C SER A 159 5.51 15.40 -1.75
N PRO A 160 6.82 15.19 -1.47
CA PRO A 160 7.34 14.96 -0.13
C PRO A 160 7.10 16.19 0.77
N HIS A 161 6.86 15.93 2.06
CA HIS A 161 6.76 17.00 3.05
C HIS A 161 7.22 16.50 4.43
N LEU A 162 8.04 17.32 5.10
CA LEU A 162 8.45 17.14 6.50
C LEU A 162 7.75 18.21 7.34
N CYS A 163 6.84 17.81 8.23
CA CYS A 163 6.16 18.75 9.14
C CYS A 163 7.24 19.40 10.06
N GLU A 164 7.18 20.70 10.32
CA GLU A 164 8.20 21.39 11.16
C GLU A 164 8.32 20.80 12.57
N CYS A 165 7.21 20.27 13.11
CA CYS A 165 7.18 19.60 14.41
C CYS A 165 7.92 18.26 14.43
N ASP A 166 8.22 17.69 13.26
CA ASP A 166 8.99 16.46 13.09
C ASP A 166 10.45 16.75 12.72
N ASN A 167 10.86 18.03 12.62
CA ASN A 167 12.26 18.38 12.42
C ASN A 167 13.10 17.91 13.62
N GLY A 168 14.12 17.10 13.33
CA GLY A 168 14.99 16.51 14.35
C GLY A 168 14.39 15.28 15.06
N ASP A 169 13.23 14.77 14.61
CA ASP A 169 12.78 13.44 15.02
C ASP A 169 13.60 12.38 14.25
N ASP A 170 14.60 11.80 14.90
CA ASP A 170 15.48 10.75 14.35
C ASP A 170 14.72 9.49 13.90
N ASN A 171 13.44 9.37 14.25
CA ASN A 171 12.57 8.29 13.84
C ASN A 171 11.70 8.62 12.61
N HIS A 172 11.70 9.87 12.15
CA HIS A 172 11.02 10.25 10.91
C HIS A 172 11.64 9.50 9.71
N PRO A 173 10.84 8.95 8.77
CA PRO A 173 11.36 8.17 7.64
C PRO A 173 12.37 8.93 6.78
N PHE A 174 12.17 10.24 6.60
CA PHE A 174 13.13 11.07 5.85
C PHE A 174 14.48 11.23 6.54
N VAL A 175 14.52 11.20 7.88
CA VAL A 175 15.79 11.25 8.62
C VAL A 175 16.47 9.88 8.58
N LYS A 176 15.69 8.80 8.74
CA LYS A 176 16.21 7.42 8.78
C LYS A 176 16.70 6.90 7.43
N ILE A 177 15.98 7.22 6.35
CA ILE A 177 16.12 6.55 5.05
C ILE A 177 16.36 7.56 3.93
N GLY A 178 16.09 8.84 4.17
CA GLY A 178 16.15 9.90 3.15
C GLY A 178 14.80 10.15 2.47
N THR A 179 14.70 11.30 1.80
CA THR A 179 13.52 11.70 1.01
C THR A 179 13.30 10.80 -0.21
N ASP A 180 14.36 10.14 -0.67
CA ASP A 180 14.35 9.19 -1.79
C ASP A 180 13.57 7.90 -1.48
N SER A 181 13.12 7.73 -0.22
CA SER A 181 12.24 6.64 0.22
C SER A 181 10.82 6.68 -0.37
N LEU A 182 10.47 7.74 -1.11
CA LEU A 182 9.19 7.92 -1.82
C LEU A 182 9.35 7.78 -3.35
N PRO A 183 9.74 6.61 -3.89
CA PRO A 183 10.01 6.45 -5.31
C PRO A 183 8.79 6.81 -6.16
N ASP A 184 8.97 7.68 -7.15
CA ASP A 184 7.91 8.17 -8.04
C ASP A 184 7.29 7.08 -8.92
N VAL A 185 7.98 5.96 -9.09
CA VAL A 185 7.54 4.83 -9.90
C VAL A 185 6.94 3.75 -9.00
N LEU A 186 5.84 3.13 -9.45
CA LEU A 186 5.43 1.81 -8.91
C LEU A 186 6.63 0.88 -9.03
N PRO A 187 7.23 0.39 -7.92
CA PRO A 187 8.16 -0.70 -8.05
C PRO A 187 7.35 -1.81 -8.71
N GLY A 188 7.64 -2.07 -9.99
CA GLY A 188 6.86 -3.01 -10.76
C GLY A 188 6.87 -4.36 -10.05
N PRO A 189 5.93 -5.27 -10.35
CA PRO A 189 5.88 -6.59 -9.71
C PRO A 189 7.17 -7.43 -9.85
N TRP A 190 8.22 -6.93 -10.51
CA TRP A 190 9.40 -7.67 -10.97
C TRP A 190 10.77 -7.09 -10.57
N GLN A 191 10.86 -6.03 -9.78
CA GLN A 191 12.18 -5.51 -9.34
C GLN A 191 12.71 -6.18 -8.05
N GLY A 192 12.14 -7.31 -7.65
CA GLY A 192 12.61 -8.09 -6.50
C GLY A 192 11.96 -9.45 -6.36
N ILE A 193 11.53 -10.08 -7.47
CA ILE A 193 11.23 -11.51 -7.42
C ILE A 193 12.57 -12.23 -7.54
N SER A 194 13.04 -12.81 -6.44
CA SER A 194 14.00 -13.89 -6.49
C SER A 194 13.39 -15.01 -7.34
N VAL A 195 13.88 -15.14 -8.58
CA VAL A 195 13.55 -16.30 -9.40
C VAL A 195 14.35 -17.47 -8.84
N MET A 196 13.65 -18.49 -8.35
CA MET A 196 14.30 -19.75 -7.99
C MET A 196 14.78 -20.42 -9.27
N ILE A 197 16.08 -20.34 -9.56
CA ILE A 197 16.66 -21.09 -10.68
C ILE A 197 17.00 -22.49 -10.16
N ALA A 198 16.13 -23.46 -10.44
CA ALA A 198 16.52 -24.86 -10.40
C ALA A 198 17.47 -25.12 -11.58
N GLY A 199 18.77 -25.23 -11.29
CA GLY A 199 19.81 -25.47 -12.28
C GLY A 199 20.77 -24.29 -12.39
N GLY A 200 21.89 -24.38 -11.65
CA GLY A 200 22.86 -23.31 -11.45
C GLY A 200 23.34 -22.63 -12.73
N VAL A 201 22.76 -21.48 -13.03
CA VAL A 201 23.36 -20.47 -13.90
C VAL A 201 23.43 -19.18 -13.10
N ASP A 202 24.67 -18.80 -12.81
CA ASP A 202 25.04 -17.59 -12.10
C ASP A 202 24.72 -16.39 -13.01
N ASN A 203 23.63 -15.68 -12.71
CA ASN A 203 23.36 -14.38 -13.33
C ASN A 203 23.58 -13.33 -12.25
N SER A 204 24.78 -12.75 -12.28
CA SER A 204 25.11 -11.56 -11.50
C SER A 204 24.05 -10.48 -11.76
N VAL A 205 23.32 -10.12 -10.71
CA VAL A 205 22.43 -8.96 -10.71
C VAL A 205 23.31 -7.71 -10.72
N THR A 206 23.69 -7.25 -11.90
CA THR A 206 24.31 -5.94 -12.05
C THR A 206 23.22 -4.88 -11.91
N GLU A 207 23.48 -3.92 -11.01
CA GLU A 207 22.70 -2.72 -10.70
C GLU A 207 21.51 -2.90 -9.75
N LEU A 208 21.80 -3.39 -8.53
CA LEU A 208 21.10 -2.83 -7.37
C LEU A 208 21.45 -1.35 -7.30
N ALA A 209 20.44 -0.47 -7.37
CA ALA A 209 20.63 0.94 -7.08
C ALA A 209 21.34 1.09 -5.73
N VAL A 210 22.35 1.96 -5.69
CA VAL A 210 23.15 2.22 -4.48
C VAL A 210 22.21 2.69 -3.38
N GLY A 211 21.94 1.84 -2.38
CA GLY A 211 20.99 2.11 -1.28
C GLY A 211 20.08 0.94 -0.86
N PHE A 212 20.04 -0.15 -1.64
CA PHE A 212 19.11 -1.28 -1.39
C PHE A 212 19.74 -2.52 -0.75
N ALA A 213 21.03 -2.47 -0.37
CA ALA A 213 21.79 -3.64 0.09
C ALA A 213 21.23 -4.28 1.38
N ASP A 214 20.62 -3.48 2.27
CA ASP A 214 20.17 -3.96 3.59
C ASP A 214 18.67 -4.33 3.65
N VAL A 215 17.94 -4.19 2.55
CA VAL A 215 16.48 -4.47 2.51
C VAL A 215 16.19 -5.95 2.23
N PHE A 216 17.16 -6.69 1.68
CA PHE A 216 16.99 -8.08 1.29
C PHE A 216 17.97 -8.97 2.04
N LYS A 217 17.45 -9.75 3.01
CA LYS A 217 18.21 -10.83 3.62
C LYS A 217 18.03 -12.09 2.78
N THR A 218 19.03 -12.39 1.96
CA THR A 218 19.07 -13.64 1.18
C THR A 218 19.41 -14.78 2.11
N THR A 219 18.46 -15.68 2.37
CA THR A 219 18.74 -16.94 3.05
C THR A 219 18.97 -18.00 1.98
N VAL A 220 20.20 -18.48 1.85
CA VAL A 220 20.47 -19.71 1.09
C VAL A 220 19.89 -20.85 1.92
N LEU A 221 18.90 -21.55 1.38
CA LEU A 221 18.48 -22.83 1.95
C LEU A 221 19.48 -23.86 1.43
N ASP A 222 20.19 -24.52 2.34
CA ASP A 222 20.98 -25.69 1.99
C ASP A 222 20.07 -26.67 1.24
N GLU A 223 20.61 -27.27 0.17
CA GLU A 223 19.90 -28.25 -0.64
C GLU A 223 19.24 -29.27 0.29
N MET A 224 17.91 -29.36 0.24
CA MET A 224 17.24 -30.47 0.89
C MET A 224 17.86 -31.75 0.31
N PRO A 225 18.36 -32.68 1.16
CA PRO A 225 18.91 -33.93 0.65
C PRO A 225 17.83 -34.56 -0.21
N ALA A 226 18.19 -34.87 -1.47
CA ALA A 226 17.30 -35.46 -2.44
C ALA A 226 16.50 -36.56 -1.76
N ALA A 227 15.17 -36.42 -1.77
CA ALA A 227 14.27 -37.41 -1.23
C ALA A 227 14.68 -38.77 -1.80
N SER A 228 15.22 -39.63 -0.93
CA SER A 228 15.51 -41.02 -1.25
C SER A 228 14.28 -41.59 -1.92
N ALA A 229 14.47 -42.06 -3.15
CA ALA A 229 13.44 -42.66 -3.97
C ALA A 229 12.64 -43.68 -3.15
N LEU A 230 11.44 -43.29 -2.71
CA LEU A 230 10.43 -44.23 -2.28
C LEU A 230 9.96 -44.94 -3.55
N SER A 231 10.58 -46.09 -3.80
CA SER A 231 10.20 -47.10 -4.78
C SER A 231 8.68 -47.24 -4.83
N LEU A 232 8.06 -46.73 -5.88
CA LEU A 232 6.69 -47.10 -6.21
C LEU A 232 6.67 -48.61 -6.51
N PRO A 233 5.75 -49.39 -5.91
CA PRO A 233 5.61 -50.80 -6.28
C PRO A 233 5.18 -50.91 -7.75
N PRO A 234 5.65 -51.95 -8.46
CA PRO A 234 5.33 -52.12 -9.88
C PRO A 234 3.84 -52.35 -10.10
N PRO A 235 3.31 -51.98 -11.29
CA PRO A 235 1.90 -52.11 -11.60
C PRO A 235 1.47 -53.57 -11.62
N VAL A 236 0.36 -53.86 -10.96
CA VAL A 236 -0.34 -55.16 -11.03
C VAL A 236 -0.87 -55.31 -12.45
N VAL A 237 -0.41 -56.35 -13.14
CA VAL A 237 -0.94 -56.74 -14.45
C VAL A 237 -2.19 -57.56 -14.22
N ASP A 238 -3.35 -57.01 -14.59
CA ASP A 238 -4.61 -57.75 -14.67
C ASP A 238 -4.43 -58.91 -15.66
N ARG A 239 -4.64 -60.14 -15.19
CA ARG A 239 -4.88 -61.30 -16.04
C ARG A 239 -6.38 -61.54 -16.10
N GLU A 240 -6.96 -61.31 -17.28
CA GLU A 240 -8.25 -61.88 -17.64
C GLU A 240 -8.18 -63.42 -17.61
N GLY A 241 -9.23 -64.03 -17.06
CA GLY A 241 -9.46 -65.47 -16.92
C GLY A 241 -10.62 -65.73 -15.99
#